data_AF-A0A386WI95-F1
#
_entry.id   AF-A0A386WI95-F1
#
_cell.length_a   1.000
_cell.length_b   1.000
_cell.length_c   1.000
_cell.angle_alpha   90.00
_cell.angle_beta   90.00
_cell.angle_gamma   90.00
#
_symmetry.space_group_name_H-M   'P 1'
#
loop_
_entity.id
_entity.type
_entity.pdbx_description
1 polymer ?
#
loop_
_entity_poly.entity_id
_entity_poly.type
_entity_poly.pdbx_seq_one_letter_code
_entity_poly.pdbx_strand_id
1 'polypeptide(L)'
;MADADRAEQRREQPVSGWTRVSVSYCQYDVSAVPGETGMPIYTLGDGLLHVGGPYQFTGFCGLHTGGIEVRARVLPGPPIEVEDGWDAISEATLWSPFGEMSVVGLMGGPPDALTGLAVPRGLVRVRVHARNRLHESVRTDQDPPEQHELHIWAVTEETRRRTVLAGPDDRDWEQKPAKAAEWALLSLVADDEDGEDLDRVTVVRHRPAPVEVPATVLPAGDLAIRLEHVDDETLRWTWTTAGGPIFPEPVVTLPDGEPSTVRLTSGPDGFTLRHEGVLGRHAFALGVIWDHLLDSPGSYPWAETPHRLPSPS
;
A
#
# COMPACT_ATOMS: atom_id res chain seq x y z
N MET A 1 -1.52 3.10 -42.64
CA MET A 1 -0.65 3.63 -41.56
C MET A 1 -1.25 3.29 -40.20
N ALA A 2 -1.66 2.02 -40.01
CA ALA A 2 -2.40 1.56 -38.82
C ALA A 2 -2.06 0.09 -38.48
N ASP A 3 -0.90 -0.40 -38.93
CA ASP A 3 -0.52 -1.82 -38.83
C ASP A 3 0.94 -2.03 -38.39
N ALA A 4 1.60 -0.96 -37.91
CA ALA A 4 2.98 -1.01 -37.41
C ALA A 4 3.06 -1.00 -35.87
N ASP A 5 1.99 -0.60 -35.15
CA ASP A 5 1.97 -0.51 -33.68
C ASP A 5 1.68 -1.85 -32.97
N ARG A 6 1.32 -2.90 -33.71
CA ARG A 6 0.97 -4.20 -33.12
C ARG A 6 2.14 -5.17 -33.02
N ALA A 7 3.31 -4.79 -33.54
CA ALA A 7 4.51 -5.64 -33.58
C ALA A 7 5.49 -5.39 -32.41
N GLU A 8 5.22 -4.42 -31.54
CA GLU A 8 6.11 -4.08 -30.40
C GLU A 8 5.69 -4.75 -29.07
N GLN A 9 4.62 -5.57 -29.06
CA GLN A 9 4.10 -6.23 -27.86
C GLN A 9 4.23 -7.76 -27.88
N ARG A 10 5.45 -8.26 -28.03
CA ARG A 10 5.87 -9.57 -27.50
C ARG A 10 7.37 -9.53 -27.20
N ARG A 11 7.81 -8.58 -26.37
CA ARG A 11 8.94 -8.92 -25.49
C ARG A 11 8.36 -9.95 -24.55
N GLU A 12 8.76 -11.22 -24.70
CA GLU A 12 8.52 -12.24 -23.69
C GLU A 12 8.98 -11.63 -22.37
N GLN A 13 8.02 -11.30 -21.51
CA GLN A 13 8.32 -10.78 -20.19
C GLN A 13 9.17 -11.86 -19.51
N PRO A 14 10.35 -11.52 -18.97
CA PRO A 14 11.17 -12.49 -18.29
C PRO A 14 10.38 -13.00 -17.09
N VAL A 15 9.79 -14.19 -17.23
CA VAL A 15 9.26 -14.94 -16.11
C VAL A 15 10.49 -15.31 -15.29
N SER A 16 10.68 -14.69 -14.12
CA SER A 16 11.77 -15.10 -13.26
C SER A 16 11.59 -16.58 -12.90
N GLY A 17 12.68 -17.34 -12.92
CA GLY A 17 12.68 -18.67 -12.32
C GLY A 17 12.41 -18.56 -10.82
N TRP A 18 12.10 -19.69 -10.18
CA TRP A 18 12.12 -19.75 -8.72
C TRP A 18 13.51 -19.37 -8.21
N THR A 19 13.57 -18.40 -7.31
CA THR A 19 14.79 -17.86 -6.72
C THR A 19 14.75 -18.08 -5.21
N ARG A 20 15.84 -18.59 -4.65
CA ARG A 20 15.92 -18.80 -3.21
C ARG A 20 16.09 -17.46 -2.48
N VAL A 21 15.23 -17.20 -1.50
CA VAL A 21 15.32 -16.04 -0.61
C VAL A 21 15.57 -16.53 0.81
N SER A 22 16.60 -15.99 1.46
CA SER A 22 16.87 -16.26 2.88
C SER A 22 15.98 -15.37 3.75
N VAL A 23 15.06 -15.98 4.49
CA VAL A 23 14.15 -15.29 5.41
C VAL A 23 14.65 -15.38 6.85
N SER A 24 14.31 -14.38 7.65
CA SER A 24 14.57 -14.34 9.09
C SER A 24 13.37 -13.71 9.78
N TYR A 25 13.03 -14.14 10.99
CA TYR A 25 11.84 -13.69 11.71
C TYR A 25 10.53 -13.89 10.93
N CYS A 26 10.44 -14.97 10.16
CA CYS A 26 9.32 -15.29 9.27
C CYS A 26 9.07 -14.25 8.17
N GLN A 27 10.02 -13.38 7.82
CA GLN A 27 9.72 -12.24 6.94
C GLN A 27 10.73 -11.99 5.82
N TYR A 28 10.22 -11.37 4.76
CA TYR A 28 10.94 -10.69 3.69
C TYR A 28 10.20 -9.40 3.33
N ASP A 29 10.89 -8.46 2.70
CA ASP A 29 10.32 -7.19 2.27
C ASP A 29 10.21 -7.12 0.75
N VAL A 30 9.18 -6.43 0.29
CA VAL A 30 8.97 -6.06 -1.10
C VAL A 30 8.91 -4.54 -1.16
N SER A 31 9.79 -3.92 -1.94
CA SER A 31 9.85 -2.45 -2.05
C SER A 31 10.00 -1.99 -3.49
N ALA A 32 9.29 -0.93 -3.86
CA ALA A 32 9.40 -0.22 -5.13
C ALA A 32 10.39 0.97 -5.09
N VAL A 33 10.96 1.27 -3.92
CA VAL A 33 12.01 2.27 -3.75
C VAL A 33 13.13 1.67 -2.88
N PRO A 34 14.33 1.42 -3.44
CA PRO A 34 15.43 0.83 -2.69
C PRO A 34 15.83 1.67 -1.47
N GLY A 35 16.02 1.02 -0.31
CA GLY A 35 16.52 1.68 0.90
C GLY A 35 15.45 2.43 1.72
N GLU A 36 14.27 2.66 1.16
CA GLU A 36 13.16 3.27 1.90
C GLU A 36 12.66 2.33 2.99
N THR A 37 12.64 2.82 4.23
CA THR A 37 12.02 2.14 5.36
C THR A 37 10.67 2.79 5.61
N GLY A 38 9.59 2.04 5.42
CA GLY A 38 8.23 2.51 5.69
C GLY A 38 7.83 2.47 7.17
N MET A 39 6.52 2.47 7.41
CA MET A 39 5.82 2.43 8.68
C MET A 39 6.48 1.51 9.72
N PRO A 40 6.88 2.06 10.89
CA PRO A 40 7.31 1.23 12.00
C PRO A 40 6.13 0.46 12.60
N ILE A 41 6.17 -0.88 12.59
CA ILE A 41 5.40 -1.86 13.39
C ILE A 41 3.85 -1.69 13.43
N TYR A 42 3.26 -0.74 12.70
CA TYR A 42 1.81 -0.57 12.64
C TYR A 42 1.24 -1.53 11.59
N THR A 43 0.77 -2.66 12.10
CA THR A 43 0.21 -3.78 11.35
C THR A 43 -1.11 -3.38 10.68
N LEU A 44 -1.05 -3.16 9.36
CA LEU A 44 -2.20 -3.18 8.46
C LEU A 44 -2.02 -4.35 7.48
N GLY A 45 -2.60 -5.50 7.80
CA GLY A 45 -2.27 -6.73 7.09
C GLY A 45 -3.02 -7.95 7.57
N ASP A 46 -2.67 -9.09 6.98
CA ASP A 46 -3.13 -10.42 7.37
C ASP A 46 -1.92 -11.35 7.58
N GLY A 47 -2.17 -12.63 7.85
CA GLY A 47 -1.11 -13.62 8.07
C GLY A 47 -0.16 -13.86 6.88
N LEU A 48 -0.38 -13.26 5.70
CA LEU A 48 0.51 -13.39 4.54
C LEU A 48 1.25 -12.09 4.21
N LEU A 49 0.63 -10.91 4.32
CA LEU A 49 1.33 -9.64 4.10
C LEU A 49 0.83 -8.52 5.00
N HIS A 50 1.76 -7.64 5.40
CA HIS A 50 1.48 -6.37 6.07
C HIS A 50 1.98 -5.21 5.21
N VAL A 51 1.11 -4.25 4.91
CA VAL A 51 1.52 -3.06 4.17
C VAL A 51 2.33 -2.16 5.09
N GLY A 52 3.52 -1.80 4.61
CA GLY A 52 4.48 -1.01 5.37
C GLY A 52 4.58 0.43 4.90
N GLY A 53 3.83 0.87 3.89
CA GLY A 53 3.94 2.24 3.38
C GLY A 53 3.53 2.32 1.91
N PRO A 54 3.69 3.49 1.26
CA PRO A 54 3.32 3.67 -0.14
C PRO A 54 4.15 2.80 -1.08
N TYR A 55 5.40 2.49 -0.72
CA TYR A 55 6.35 1.83 -1.62
C TYR A 55 6.61 0.37 -1.25
N GLN A 56 6.11 -0.11 -0.11
CA GLN A 56 6.52 -1.41 0.41
C GLN A 56 5.48 -2.17 1.24
N PHE A 57 5.67 -3.49 1.30
CA PHE A 57 5.02 -4.39 2.25
C PHE A 57 5.99 -5.48 2.72
N THR A 58 5.70 -6.05 3.88
CA THR A 58 6.39 -7.21 4.44
C THR A 58 5.56 -8.47 4.17
N GLY A 59 6.17 -9.50 3.59
CA GLY A 59 5.57 -10.81 3.38
C GLY A 59 5.94 -11.80 4.49
N PHE A 60 5.00 -12.64 4.91
CA PHE A 60 5.14 -13.57 6.03
C PHE A 60 5.17 -15.04 5.61
N CYS A 61 6.13 -15.76 6.18
CA CYS A 61 6.39 -17.18 5.92
C CYS A 61 5.94 -18.04 7.11
N GLY A 62 5.69 -19.33 6.86
CA GLY A 62 5.49 -20.35 7.90
C GLY A 62 6.78 -20.69 8.64
N LEU A 63 7.93 -20.53 7.99
CA LEU A 63 9.25 -20.83 8.53
C LEU A 63 9.92 -19.59 9.15
N HIS A 64 10.50 -19.72 10.36
CA HIS A 64 11.12 -18.58 11.06
C HIS A 64 12.42 -18.10 10.41
N THR A 65 13.38 -18.99 10.19
CA THR A 65 14.67 -18.66 9.56
C THR A 65 15.11 -19.76 8.62
N GLY A 66 15.41 -19.43 7.37
CA GLY A 66 15.85 -20.40 6.36
C GLY A 66 15.60 -19.92 4.94
N GLY A 67 15.52 -20.84 3.98
CA GLY A 67 15.29 -20.50 2.57
C GLY A 67 13.85 -20.80 2.15
N ILE A 68 13.22 -19.82 1.50
CA ILE A 68 12.00 -20.03 0.71
C ILE A 68 12.32 -19.88 -0.77
N GLU A 69 11.41 -20.31 -1.64
CA GLU A 69 11.48 -20.05 -3.06
C GLU A 69 10.50 -18.93 -3.43
N VAL A 70 10.99 -17.89 -4.10
CA VAL A 70 10.19 -16.75 -4.54
C VAL A 70 10.30 -16.57 -6.05
N ARG A 71 9.17 -16.22 -6.67
CA ARG A 71 9.11 -15.81 -8.08
C ARG A 71 8.24 -14.56 -8.20
N ALA A 72 8.58 -13.69 -9.14
CA ALA A 72 7.78 -12.52 -9.49
C ALA A 72 7.37 -12.57 -10.97
N ARG A 73 6.11 -12.22 -11.25
CA ARG A 73 5.53 -12.16 -12.58
C ARG A 73 4.86 -10.82 -12.77
N VAL A 74 5.35 -10.05 -13.73
CA VAL A 74 4.67 -8.83 -14.18
C VAL A 74 3.64 -9.22 -15.23
N LEU A 75 2.40 -8.80 -15.05
CA LEU A 75 1.26 -9.18 -15.87
C LEU A 75 0.65 -7.94 -16.53
N PRO A 76 -0.03 -8.08 -17.69
CA PRO A 76 -0.73 -6.97 -18.34
C PRO A 76 -1.99 -6.51 -17.60
N GLY A 77 -2.47 -7.29 -16.61
CA GLY A 77 -3.68 -7.02 -15.85
C GLY A 77 -3.89 -8.04 -14.72
N PRO A 78 -5.00 -7.94 -13.98
CA PRO A 78 -5.28 -8.83 -12.86
C PRO A 78 -5.41 -10.29 -13.34
N PRO A 79 -4.85 -11.28 -12.61
CA PRO A 79 -5.09 -12.69 -12.90
C PRO A 79 -6.57 -13.01 -12.75
N ILE A 80 -7.15 -13.60 -13.80
CA ILE A 80 -8.59 -13.93 -13.89
C ILE A 80 -8.93 -15.12 -12.98
N GLU A 81 -8.04 -16.09 -12.92
CA GLU A 81 -8.22 -17.32 -12.16
C GLU A 81 -7.14 -17.46 -11.09
N VAL A 82 -7.53 -18.08 -9.98
CA VAL A 82 -6.62 -18.53 -8.94
C VAL A 82 -6.38 -20.01 -9.19
N GLU A 83 -5.12 -20.38 -9.47
CA GLU A 83 -4.73 -21.78 -9.62
C GLU A 83 -5.00 -22.56 -8.32
N ASP A 84 -5.34 -23.85 -8.43
CA ASP A 84 -5.49 -24.71 -7.25
C ASP A 84 -4.16 -24.93 -6.52
N GLY A 85 -4.23 -25.18 -5.21
CA GLY A 85 -3.06 -25.56 -4.39
C GLY A 85 -2.27 -24.40 -3.77
N TRP A 86 -2.82 -23.18 -3.79
CA TRP A 86 -2.34 -22.10 -2.93
C TRP A 86 -2.95 -22.21 -1.53
N ASP A 87 -2.13 -21.98 -0.50
CA ASP A 87 -2.57 -21.99 0.90
C ASP A 87 -3.15 -20.63 1.30
N ALA A 88 -2.60 -19.54 0.78
CA ALA A 88 -3.00 -18.17 1.10
C ALA A 88 -2.74 -17.22 -0.07
N ILE A 89 -3.60 -16.20 -0.22
CA ILE A 89 -3.50 -15.18 -1.26
C ILE A 89 -3.94 -13.83 -0.71
N SER A 90 -3.09 -12.82 -0.85
CA SER A 90 -3.36 -11.45 -0.40
C SER A 90 -2.89 -10.41 -1.41
N GLU A 91 -3.55 -9.26 -1.43
CA GLU A 91 -3.31 -8.17 -2.37
C GLU A 91 -3.04 -6.84 -1.66
N ALA A 92 -2.08 -6.08 -2.18
CA ALA A 92 -1.78 -4.72 -1.76
C ALA A 92 -1.45 -3.82 -2.96
N THR A 93 -1.79 -2.52 -2.87
CA THR A 93 -1.37 -1.51 -3.85
C THR A 93 -0.09 -0.86 -3.38
N LEU A 94 0.88 -0.68 -4.28
CA LEU A 94 2.09 0.09 -4.06
C LEU A 94 2.22 1.19 -5.11
N TRP A 95 2.94 2.26 -4.78
CA TRP A 95 3.43 3.26 -5.73
C TRP A 95 4.82 2.87 -6.20
N SER A 96 5.03 2.77 -7.51
CA SER A 96 6.32 2.53 -8.15
C SER A 96 6.73 3.76 -8.96
N PRO A 97 7.49 4.71 -8.37
CA PRO A 97 7.87 5.93 -9.08
C PRO A 97 8.85 5.67 -10.23
N PHE A 98 9.75 4.70 -10.03
CA PHE A 98 10.86 4.39 -10.94
C PHE A 98 10.57 3.19 -11.87
N GLY A 99 9.46 2.48 -11.68
CA GLY A 99 9.16 1.28 -12.47
C GLY A 99 10.08 0.12 -12.11
N GLU A 100 10.57 0.10 -10.88
CA GLU A 100 11.42 -0.95 -10.33
C GLU A 100 10.80 -1.50 -9.03
N MET A 101 11.09 -2.76 -8.73
CA MET A 101 10.69 -3.43 -7.51
C MET A 101 11.78 -4.42 -7.07
N SER A 102 11.98 -4.58 -5.77
CA SER A 102 12.90 -5.55 -5.20
C SER A 102 12.22 -6.42 -4.16
N VAL A 103 12.65 -7.68 -4.05
CA VAL A 103 12.27 -8.61 -2.97
C VAL A 103 13.52 -8.96 -2.17
N VAL A 104 13.53 -8.67 -0.88
CA VAL A 104 14.73 -8.74 -0.04
C VAL A 104 14.44 -9.52 1.23
N GLY A 105 15.29 -10.48 1.57
CA GLY A 105 15.24 -11.12 2.88
C GLY A 105 15.77 -10.16 3.95
N LEU A 106 15.06 -10.02 5.08
CA LEU A 106 15.38 -9.01 6.12
C LEU A 106 16.86 -8.96 6.51
N MET A 107 17.47 -10.13 6.70
CA MET A 107 18.90 -10.30 7.03
C MET A 107 19.70 -10.94 5.88
N GLY A 108 19.03 -11.28 4.78
CA GLY A 108 19.52 -12.19 3.75
C GLY A 108 20.23 -11.52 2.58
N GLY A 109 20.26 -10.19 2.53
CA GLY A 109 20.62 -9.46 1.32
C GLY A 109 19.61 -9.69 0.18
N PRO A 110 19.62 -8.85 -0.86
CA PRO A 110 18.72 -9.01 -1.99
C PRO A 110 19.32 -10.03 -2.98
N PRO A 111 18.58 -11.06 -3.43
CA PRO A 111 19.08 -11.91 -4.49
C PRO A 111 19.01 -11.16 -5.83
N ASP A 112 20.07 -11.27 -6.63
CA ASP A 112 20.20 -10.53 -7.91
C ASP A 112 18.96 -10.66 -8.81
N ALA A 113 18.38 -11.87 -8.89
CA ALA A 113 17.22 -12.15 -9.75
C ALA A 113 15.90 -11.50 -9.28
N LEU A 114 15.84 -10.98 -8.05
CA LEU A 114 14.67 -10.28 -7.51
C LEU A 114 15.00 -8.84 -7.10
N THR A 115 16.12 -8.29 -7.58
CA THR A 115 16.52 -6.90 -7.34
C THR A 115 16.31 -6.09 -8.61
N GLY A 116 15.69 -4.90 -8.51
CA GLY A 116 15.48 -4.04 -9.68
C GLY A 116 14.60 -4.69 -10.77
N LEU A 117 13.59 -5.47 -10.36
CA LEU A 117 12.59 -6.03 -11.25
C LEU A 117 11.85 -4.90 -11.96
N ALA A 118 11.89 -4.89 -13.29
CA ALA A 118 11.15 -3.92 -14.08
C ALA A 118 9.63 -4.14 -13.91
N VAL A 119 8.93 -3.17 -13.36
CA VAL A 119 7.47 -3.15 -13.14
C VAL A 119 6.86 -1.89 -13.78
N PRO A 120 5.53 -1.82 -13.96
CA PRO A 120 4.90 -0.59 -14.42
C PRO A 120 5.21 0.58 -13.49
N ARG A 121 5.47 1.76 -14.06
CA ARG A 121 5.50 3.01 -13.29
C ARG A 121 4.08 3.38 -12.85
N GLY A 122 3.98 4.09 -11.73
CA GLY A 122 2.70 4.53 -11.17
C GLY A 122 2.16 3.59 -10.10
N LEU A 123 0.84 3.47 -9.97
CA LEU A 123 0.25 2.49 -9.06
C LEU A 123 0.33 1.08 -9.63
N VAL A 124 0.81 0.16 -8.80
CA VAL A 124 0.84 -1.27 -9.09
C VAL A 124 0.08 -2.05 -8.02
N ARG A 125 -0.66 -3.05 -8.45
CA ARG A 125 -1.23 -4.06 -7.56
C ARG A 125 -0.28 -5.23 -7.49
N VAL A 126 0.02 -5.68 -6.28
CA VAL A 126 0.79 -6.90 -6.03
C VAL A 126 -0.13 -7.91 -5.34
N ARG A 127 -0.30 -9.08 -5.96
CA ARG A 127 -0.96 -10.25 -5.37
C ARG A 127 0.10 -11.26 -4.99
N VAL A 128 0.20 -11.57 -3.70
CA VAL A 128 1.10 -12.59 -3.16
C VAL A 128 0.32 -13.88 -3.03
N HIS A 129 0.81 -14.92 -3.66
CA HIS A 129 0.36 -16.30 -3.50
C HIS A 129 1.39 -17.07 -2.67
N ALA A 130 0.97 -17.85 -1.69
CA ALA A 130 1.87 -18.69 -0.91
C ALA A 130 1.35 -20.11 -0.77
N ARG A 131 2.26 -21.09 -0.83
CA ARG A 131 1.97 -22.52 -0.64
C ARG A 131 3.10 -23.24 0.07
N ASN A 132 2.78 -24.43 0.58
CA ASN A 132 3.65 -25.23 1.44
C ASN A 132 4.06 -24.46 2.70
N ARG A 133 3.12 -23.68 3.28
CA ARG A 133 3.35 -22.82 4.46
C ARG A 133 3.39 -23.60 5.77
N LEU A 134 4.24 -24.62 5.85
CA LEU A 134 4.38 -25.44 7.05
C LEU A 134 5.17 -24.69 8.14
N HIS A 135 4.63 -24.67 9.37
CA HIS A 135 5.35 -24.20 10.54
C HIS A 135 6.65 -24.98 10.76
N GLU A 136 7.70 -24.31 11.23
CA GLU A 136 9.03 -24.93 11.38
C GLU A 136 9.04 -26.17 12.29
N SER A 137 8.17 -26.20 13.31
CA SER A 137 8.07 -27.33 14.25
C SER A 137 7.47 -28.60 13.65
N VAL A 138 6.81 -28.51 12.50
CA VAL A 138 6.20 -29.66 11.81
C VAL A 138 6.89 -29.98 10.48
N ARG A 139 7.72 -29.08 9.97
CA ARG A 139 8.46 -29.28 8.71
C ARG A 139 9.57 -30.32 8.88
N THR A 140 9.73 -31.16 7.87
CA THR A 140 10.73 -32.22 7.73
C THR A 140 11.53 -32.03 6.45
N ASP A 141 12.64 -32.75 6.31
CA ASP A 141 13.47 -32.72 5.10
C ASP A 141 12.77 -33.31 3.85
N GLN A 142 11.63 -33.98 4.03
CA GLN A 142 10.84 -34.53 2.93
C GLN A 142 9.78 -33.55 2.41
N ASP A 143 9.53 -32.46 3.14
CA ASP A 143 8.55 -31.47 2.73
C ASP A 143 9.12 -30.56 1.64
N PRO A 144 8.29 -30.14 0.67
CA PRO A 144 8.72 -29.18 -0.33
C PRO A 144 9.08 -27.83 0.32
N PRO A 145 9.96 -27.04 -0.32
CA PRO A 145 10.21 -25.68 0.13
C PRO A 145 8.93 -24.84 0.09
N GLU A 146 8.83 -23.91 1.03
CA GLU A 146 7.79 -22.88 1.01
C GLU A 146 7.98 -21.99 -0.22
N GLN A 147 6.88 -21.72 -0.91
CA GLN A 147 6.90 -21.07 -2.22
C GLN A 147 5.98 -19.85 -2.23
N HIS A 148 6.53 -18.70 -2.63
CA HIS A 148 5.80 -17.44 -2.75
C HIS A 148 5.87 -16.93 -4.20
N GLU A 149 4.71 -16.62 -4.78
CA GLU A 149 4.63 -16.04 -6.12
C GLU A 149 3.95 -14.68 -6.08
N LEU A 150 4.63 -13.67 -6.62
CA LEU A 150 4.14 -12.30 -6.70
C LEU A 150 3.62 -12.04 -8.12
N HIS A 151 2.35 -11.69 -8.26
CA HIS A 151 1.77 -11.19 -9.50
C HIS A 151 1.65 -9.67 -9.41
N ILE A 152 2.22 -8.96 -10.38
CA ILE A 152 2.35 -7.50 -10.35
C ILE A 152 1.72 -6.94 -11.62
N TRP A 153 0.78 -6.00 -11.51
CA TRP A 153 0.19 -5.33 -12.68
C TRP A 153 -0.16 -3.88 -12.38
N ALA A 154 -0.23 -3.06 -13.44
CA ALA A 154 -0.60 -1.65 -13.33
C ALA A 154 -2.08 -1.49 -12.92
N VAL A 155 -2.37 -0.51 -12.08
CA VAL A 155 -3.73 -0.08 -11.74
C VAL A 155 -3.82 1.45 -11.74
N THR A 156 -5.03 1.98 -11.88
CA THR A 156 -5.30 3.42 -11.79
C THR A 156 -5.94 3.82 -10.47
N GLU A 157 -6.29 2.83 -9.65
CA GLU A 157 -7.01 3.00 -8.40
C GLU A 157 -6.26 2.33 -7.24
N GLU A 158 -6.02 3.09 -6.19
CA GLU A 158 -5.62 2.57 -4.89
C GLU A 158 -6.88 2.09 -4.18
N THR A 159 -6.92 0.80 -3.86
CA THR A 159 -7.99 0.21 -3.06
C THR A 159 -7.39 -0.54 -1.88
N ARG A 160 -8.16 -0.59 -0.79
CA ARG A 160 -7.79 -1.28 0.46
C ARG A 160 -7.20 -2.66 0.17
N ARG A 161 -6.21 -3.06 0.99
CA ARG A 161 -5.67 -4.43 0.96
C ARG A 161 -6.82 -5.45 0.99
N ARG A 162 -6.60 -6.58 0.34
CA ARG A 162 -7.60 -7.64 0.25
C ARG A 162 -6.99 -9.00 0.53
N THR A 163 -7.58 -9.73 1.45
CA THR A 163 -7.33 -11.17 1.59
C THR A 163 -8.23 -11.88 0.59
N VAL A 164 -7.64 -12.54 -0.41
CA VAL A 164 -8.35 -13.29 -1.46
C VAL A 164 -8.59 -14.73 -1.01
N LEU A 165 -7.59 -15.33 -0.35
CA LEU A 165 -7.66 -16.64 0.28
C LEU A 165 -6.94 -16.58 1.63
N ALA A 166 -7.67 -16.80 2.71
CA ALA A 166 -7.09 -16.83 4.06
C ALA A 166 -6.29 -18.12 4.25
N GLY A 167 -5.12 -18.00 4.88
CA GLY A 167 -4.29 -19.15 5.22
C GLY A 167 -4.86 -19.98 6.37
N PRO A 168 -4.37 -21.22 6.57
CA PRO A 168 -4.78 -22.07 7.69
C PRO A 168 -4.33 -21.50 9.05
N ASP A 169 -3.21 -20.77 9.07
CA ASP A 169 -2.63 -20.14 10.26
C ASP A 169 -2.86 -18.62 10.19
N ASP A 170 -4.11 -18.19 10.38
CA ASP A 170 -4.37 -16.76 10.53
C ASP A 170 -3.74 -16.28 11.84
N ARG A 171 -2.73 -15.43 11.73
CA ARG A 171 -2.11 -14.82 12.89
C ARG A 171 -3.00 -13.64 13.28
N ASP A 172 -3.63 -13.71 14.45
CA ASP A 172 -4.41 -12.63 15.04
C ASP A 172 -3.49 -11.48 15.51
N TRP A 173 -2.83 -10.81 14.58
CA TRP A 173 -2.08 -9.59 14.88
C TRP A 173 -3.06 -8.48 15.21
N GLU A 174 -2.90 -7.89 16.40
CA GLU A 174 -3.60 -6.67 16.77
C GLU A 174 -3.35 -5.61 15.69
N GLN A 175 -4.40 -5.24 14.95
CA GLN A 175 -4.34 -4.16 13.97
C GLN A 175 -4.42 -2.82 14.71
N LYS A 176 -3.65 -1.83 14.27
CA LYS A 176 -3.60 -0.49 14.89
C LYS A 176 -4.02 0.62 13.92
N PRO A 177 -5.27 0.60 13.41
CA PRO A 177 -5.70 1.51 12.35
C PRO A 177 -5.60 2.99 12.73
N ALA A 178 -5.90 3.35 13.99
CA ALA A 178 -5.75 4.74 14.45
C ALA A 178 -4.30 5.23 14.40
N LYS A 179 -3.33 4.38 14.80
CA LYS A 179 -1.90 4.71 14.72
C LYS A 179 -1.38 4.72 13.29
N ALA A 180 -1.88 3.83 12.45
CA ALA A 180 -1.59 3.86 11.02
C ALA A 180 -2.10 5.15 10.36
N ALA A 181 -3.30 5.61 10.71
CA ALA A 181 -3.86 6.85 10.18
C ALA A 181 -3.14 8.11 10.71
N GLU A 182 -2.73 8.10 11.97
CA GLU A 182 -1.85 9.13 12.54
C GLU A 182 -0.51 9.22 11.77
N TRP A 183 0.18 8.08 11.58
CA TRP A 183 1.41 8.04 10.78
C TRP A 183 1.18 8.50 9.35
N ALA A 184 0.09 8.03 8.71
CA ALA A 184 -0.22 8.36 7.33
C ALA A 184 -0.41 9.86 7.15
N LEU A 185 -1.14 10.51 8.07
CA LEU A 185 -1.31 11.95 8.01
C LEU A 185 0.01 12.71 8.18
N LEU A 186 0.84 12.30 9.14
CA LEU A 186 2.16 12.92 9.35
C LEU A 186 3.08 12.72 8.14
N SER A 187 3.02 11.56 7.48
CA SER A 187 3.82 11.28 6.27
C SER A 187 3.46 12.19 5.10
N LEU A 188 2.21 12.66 5.01
CA LEU A 188 1.80 13.61 3.95
C LEU A 188 2.44 14.98 4.14
N VAL A 189 2.77 15.38 5.36
CA VAL A 189 3.28 16.73 5.70
C VAL A 189 4.81 16.78 5.73
N ALA A 190 5.48 15.64 5.93
CA ALA A 190 6.93 15.57 6.09
C ALA A 190 7.71 15.56 4.75
N ASP A 191 7.02 15.43 3.62
CA ASP A 191 7.66 15.17 2.32
C ASP A 191 7.92 16.48 1.56
N ASP A 192 9.16 16.96 1.61
CA ASP A 192 9.66 18.16 0.91
C ASP A 192 10.36 17.79 -0.43
N GLU A 193 10.31 16.53 -0.87
CA GLU A 193 11.01 16.14 -2.09
C GLU A 193 10.29 16.64 -3.35
N ASP A 194 11.01 17.47 -4.12
CA ASP A 194 10.71 17.96 -5.46
C ASP A 194 10.58 16.80 -6.47
N GLY A 195 9.52 16.00 -6.35
CA GLY A 195 9.18 14.96 -7.30
C GLY A 195 8.50 15.56 -8.53
N GLU A 196 9.20 15.55 -9.67
CA GLU A 196 8.64 15.88 -10.99
C GLU A 196 7.36 15.09 -11.30
N ASP A 197 6.38 15.80 -11.89
CA ASP A 197 5.18 15.34 -12.60
C ASP A 197 4.68 13.93 -12.22
N LEU A 198 4.05 13.82 -11.03
CA LEU A 198 3.49 12.56 -10.56
C LEU A 198 2.09 12.32 -11.13
N ASP A 199 1.86 11.10 -11.63
CA ASP A 199 0.52 10.70 -12.08
C ASP A 199 -0.51 10.91 -10.97
N ARG A 200 -1.61 11.58 -11.32
CA ARG A 200 -2.79 11.69 -10.47
C ARG A 200 -3.63 10.42 -10.58
N VAL A 201 -4.01 9.87 -9.44
CA VAL A 201 -4.72 8.60 -9.31
C VAL A 201 -6.01 8.76 -8.51
N THR A 202 -6.74 7.66 -8.34
CA THR A 202 -7.95 7.63 -7.50
C THR A 202 -7.75 6.72 -6.30
N VAL A 203 -8.14 7.17 -5.11
CA VAL A 203 -8.27 6.33 -3.91
C VAL A 203 -9.72 5.93 -3.75
N VAL A 204 -10.00 4.63 -3.63
CA VAL A 204 -11.37 4.09 -3.56
C VAL A 204 -11.58 3.31 -2.27
N ARG A 205 -12.69 3.60 -1.57
CA ARG A 205 -13.10 2.86 -0.38
C ARG A 205 -14.56 2.45 -0.48
N HIS A 206 -14.82 1.17 -0.21
CA HIS A 206 -16.15 0.59 -0.18
C HIS A 206 -16.55 0.26 1.26
N ARG A 207 -17.82 0.50 1.61
CA ARG A 207 -18.43 0.12 2.89
C ARG A 207 -19.82 -0.48 2.66
N PRO A 208 -20.27 -1.44 3.48
CA PRO A 208 -21.58 -2.07 3.29
C PRO A 208 -22.76 -1.15 3.62
N ALA A 209 -22.53 -0.06 4.36
CA ALA A 209 -23.54 0.93 4.73
C ALA A 209 -23.02 2.35 4.44
N PRO A 210 -23.92 3.30 4.13
CA PRO A 210 -23.57 4.72 4.04
C PRO A 210 -22.89 5.21 5.31
N VAL A 211 -21.81 5.97 5.12
CA VAL A 211 -21.10 6.66 6.21
C VAL A 211 -21.18 8.16 5.93
N GLU A 212 -21.62 8.94 6.91
CA GLU A 212 -21.63 10.39 6.81
C GLU A 212 -20.19 10.90 6.84
N VAL A 213 -19.80 11.65 5.80
CA VAL A 213 -18.50 12.33 5.73
C VAL A 213 -18.77 13.82 5.95
N PRO A 214 -18.49 14.35 7.16
CA PRO A 214 -18.81 15.74 7.45
C PRO A 214 -17.92 16.69 6.67
N ALA A 215 -18.49 17.82 6.21
CA ALA A 215 -17.68 18.98 5.88
C ALA A 215 -17.01 19.49 7.15
N THR A 216 -15.69 19.34 7.20
CA THR A 216 -14.89 19.59 8.40
C THR A 216 -13.50 20.07 8.02
N VAL A 217 -12.79 20.58 9.02
CA VAL A 217 -11.37 20.88 8.95
C VAL A 217 -10.66 19.80 9.75
N LEU A 218 -9.87 18.97 9.07
CA LEU A 218 -9.04 17.96 9.71
C LEU A 218 -7.68 18.58 10.02
N PRO A 219 -7.26 18.63 11.30
CA PRO A 219 -5.93 19.14 11.64
C PRO A 219 -4.84 18.22 11.10
N ALA A 220 -3.72 18.76 10.63
CA ALA A 220 -2.58 18.01 10.08
C ALA A 220 -1.26 18.71 10.41
N GLY A 221 -0.93 18.86 11.69
CA GLY A 221 0.22 19.66 12.13
C GLY A 221 0.00 21.16 11.89
N ASP A 222 0.97 21.84 11.28
CA ASP A 222 0.82 23.26 10.86
C ASP A 222 -0.11 23.45 9.66
N LEU A 223 -0.57 22.36 9.07
CA LEU A 223 -1.52 22.36 7.98
C LEU A 223 -2.88 21.86 8.46
N ALA A 224 -3.89 22.05 7.62
CA ALA A 224 -5.18 21.43 7.78
C ALA A 224 -5.72 21.01 6.41
N ILE A 225 -6.47 19.92 6.41
CA ILE A 225 -7.28 19.51 5.27
C ILE A 225 -8.66 20.10 5.46
N ARG A 226 -9.17 20.75 4.42
CA ARG A 226 -10.54 21.25 4.39
C ARG A 226 -11.36 20.40 3.43
N LEU A 227 -12.46 19.86 3.96
CA LEU A 227 -13.50 19.16 3.23
C LEU A 227 -14.71 20.08 3.10
N GLU A 228 -15.03 20.52 1.88
CA GLU A 228 -16.17 21.40 1.61
C GLU A 228 -17.19 20.70 0.70
N HIS A 229 -18.47 20.68 1.06
CA HIS A 229 -19.51 20.19 0.15
C HIS A 229 -19.61 21.10 -1.07
N VAL A 230 -19.51 20.49 -2.25
CA VAL A 230 -19.88 21.10 -3.53
C VAL A 230 -21.36 20.82 -3.80
N ASP A 231 -21.79 19.59 -3.51
CA ASP A 231 -23.18 19.12 -3.54
C ASP A 231 -23.35 17.93 -2.56
N ASP A 232 -24.49 17.23 -2.65
CA ASP A 232 -24.85 16.12 -1.76
C ASP A 232 -23.93 14.88 -1.91
N GLU A 233 -23.27 14.73 -3.06
CA GLU A 233 -22.45 13.56 -3.39
C GLU A 233 -20.97 13.94 -3.59
N THR A 234 -20.63 15.22 -3.59
CA THR A 234 -19.30 15.71 -3.94
C THR A 234 -18.75 16.63 -2.86
N LEU A 235 -17.56 16.31 -2.35
CA LEU A 235 -16.75 17.19 -1.53
C LEU A 235 -15.49 17.62 -2.29
N ARG A 236 -15.03 18.83 -2.01
CA ARG A 236 -13.72 19.34 -2.41
C ARG A 236 -12.74 19.12 -1.27
N TRP A 237 -11.57 18.57 -1.58
CA TRP A 237 -10.44 18.40 -0.67
C TRP A 237 -9.37 19.44 -0.99
N THR A 238 -8.98 20.23 0.01
CA THR A 238 -7.93 21.25 -0.12
C THR A 238 -7.02 21.28 1.09
N TRP A 239 -5.74 21.53 0.86
CA TRP A 239 -4.79 21.85 1.92
C TRP A 239 -4.80 23.35 2.22
N THR A 240 -4.70 23.71 3.50
CA THR A 240 -4.54 25.08 3.98
C THR A 240 -3.53 25.11 5.12
N THR A 241 -2.91 26.26 5.37
CA THR A 241 -2.20 26.49 6.63
C THR A 241 -3.21 26.50 7.79
N ALA A 242 -2.82 25.95 8.94
CA ALA A 242 -3.59 26.04 10.17
C ALA A 242 -3.72 27.49 10.65
N GLY A 243 -4.76 27.78 11.44
CA GLY A 243 -5.02 29.13 11.96
C GLY A 243 -3.97 29.67 12.94
N GLY A 244 -3.07 28.80 13.43
CA GLY A 244 -1.89 29.16 14.20
C GLY A 244 -0.82 28.08 14.04
N PRO A 245 0.47 28.46 13.92
CA PRO A 245 1.55 27.50 13.82
C PRO A 245 1.66 26.74 15.13
N ILE A 246 1.82 25.43 15.03
CA ILE A 246 2.04 24.55 16.17
C ILE A 246 3.51 24.19 16.33
N PHE A 247 4.29 24.20 15.26
CA PHE A 247 5.75 24.06 15.31
C PHE A 247 6.48 25.41 15.36
N PRO A 248 7.67 25.49 15.99
CA PRO A 248 8.47 26.72 16.03
C PRO A 248 8.87 27.24 14.64
N GLU A 249 9.13 26.32 13.72
CA GLU A 249 9.36 26.57 12.30
C GLU A 249 8.20 25.94 11.54
N PRO A 250 7.14 26.71 11.25
CA PRO A 250 5.92 26.13 10.73
C PRO A 250 6.06 25.66 9.29
N VAL A 251 5.49 24.48 9.01
CA VAL A 251 5.35 23.95 7.65
C VAL A 251 4.35 24.81 6.89
N VAL A 252 4.81 25.47 5.84
CA VAL A 252 3.98 26.32 4.97
C VAL A 252 3.82 25.76 3.55
N THR A 253 4.66 24.79 3.18
CA THR A 253 4.55 24.06 1.92
C THR A 253 3.36 23.11 1.99
N LEU A 254 2.45 23.19 1.02
CA LEU A 254 1.31 22.29 0.95
C LEU A 254 1.72 20.97 0.28
N PRO A 255 1.30 19.80 0.81
CA PRO A 255 1.60 18.50 0.20
C PRO A 255 1.14 18.40 -1.25
N ASP A 256 0.00 19.03 -1.55
CA ASP A 256 -0.54 19.21 -2.89
C ASP A 256 -1.11 20.63 -2.99
N GLY A 257 -0.66 21.38 -3.99
CA GLY A 257 -1.14 22.74 -4.26
C GLY A 257 -2.48 22.77 -5.01
N GLU A 258 -2.92 21.65 -5.57
CA GLU A 258 -4.16 21.57 -6.33
C GLU A 258 -5.29 20.91 -5.53
N PRO A 259 -6.53 21.44 -5.60
CA PRO A 259 -7.69 20.77 -5.00
C PRO A 259 -7.97 19.43 -5.66
N SER A 260 -8.32 18.43 -4.84
CA SER A 260 -8.81 17.11 -5.28
C SER A 260 -10.30 16.96 -5.00
N THR A 261 -10.92 15.95 -5.60
CA THR A 261 -12.39 15.74 -5.51
C THR A 261 -12.70 14.44 -4.80
N VAL A 262 -13.65 14.47 -3.86
CA VAL A 262 -14.15 13.29 -3.16
C VAL A 262 -15.60 13.08 -3.58
N ARG A 263 -15.88 11.98 -4.29
CA ARG A 263 -17.23 11.58 -4.69
C ARG A 263 -17.75 10.46 -3.81
N LEU A 264 -18.97 10.59 -3.35
CA LEU A 264 -19.68 9.65 -2.50
C LEU A 264 -20.86 9.10 -3.29
N THR A 265 -20.91 7.79 -3.47
CA THR A 265 -21.99 7.13 -4.21
C THR A 265 -22.60 6.02 -3.37
N SER A 266 -23.92 6.00 -3.27
CA SER A 266 -24.66 4.91 -2.63
C SER A 266 -25.29 4.02 -3.70
N GLY A 267 -25.18 2.71 -3.52
CA GLY A 267 -25.69 1.70 -4.45
C GLY A 267 -26.22 0.47 -3.71
N PRO A 268 -26.75 -0.52 -4.45
CA PRO A 268 -27.28 -1.74 -3.87
C PRO A 268 -26.22 -2.54 -3.09
N ASP A 269 -24.95 -2.41 -3.47
CA ASP A 269 -23.82 -3.13 -2.86
C ASP A 269 -23.21 -2.38 -1.66
N GLY A 270 -23.68 -1.15 -1.39
CA GLY A 270 -23.22 -0.33 -0.28
C GLY A 270 -22.84 1.09 -0.70
N PHE A 271 -21.82 1.62 -0.05
CA PHE A 271 -21.33 2.98 -0.18
C PHE A 271 -19.91 2.98 -0.73
N THR A 272 -19.66 3.80 -1.74
CA THR A 272 -18.34 3.98 -2.35
C THR A 272 -17.89 5.43 -2.24
N LEU A 273 -16.73 5.63 -1.61
CA LEU A 273 -15.97 6.87 -1.63
C LEU A 273 -14.88 6.78 -2.70
N ARG A 274 -14.79 7.78 -3.58
CA ARG A 274 -13.74 7.95 -4.58
C ARG A 274 -13.06 9.29 -4.38
N HIS A 275 -11.80 9.30 -3.97
CA HIS A 275 -10.97 10.50 -3.88
C HIS A 275 -10.09 10.57 -5.14
N GLU A 276 -10.49 11.44 -6.07
CA GLU A 276 -9.94 11.60 -7.41
C GLU A 276 -8.94 12.76 -7.47
N GLY A 277 -7.96 12.65 -8.36
CA GLY A 277 -6.94 13.68 -8.54
C GLY A 277 -5.91 13.65 -7.42
N VAL A 278 -5.63 12.50 -6.84
CA VAL A 278 -4.66 12.33 -5.74
C VAL A 278 -3.26 12.11 -6.32
N LEU A 279 -2.23 12.78 -5.81
CA LEU A 279 -0.84 12.45 -6.18
C LEU A 279 -0.55 10.97 -5.87
N GLY A 280 0.01 10.23 -6.82
CA GLY A 280 0.24 8.80 -6.68
C GLY A 280 0.95 8.37 -5.39
N ARG A 281 2.00 9.09 -4.99
CA ARG A 281 2.74 8.86 -3.73
C ARG A 281 1.86 9.00 -2.47
N HIS A 282 0.83 9.85 -2.51
CA HIS A 282 -0.09 10.09 -1.39
C HIS A 282 -1.25 9.09 -1.33
N ALA A 283 -1.46 8.31 -2.38
CA ALA A 283 -2.65 7.47 -2.51
C ALA A 283 -2.78 6.46 -1.34
N PHE A 284 -1.68 5.83 -0.95
CA PHE A 284 -1.66 4.90 0.19
C PHE A 284 -2.05 5.61 1.49
N ALA A 285 -1.37 6.71 1.83
CA ALA A 285 -1.61 7.43 3.07
C ALA A 285 -3.05 7.95 3.17
N LEU A 286 -3.57 8.55 2.09
CA LEU A 286 -4.96 8.98 2.00
C LEU A 286 -5.94 7.82 2.12
N GLY A 287 -5.58 6.67 1.55
CA GLY A 287 -6.33 5.44 1.70
C GLY A 287 -6.47 4.98 3.16
N VAL A 288 -5.37 5.00 3.91
CA VAL A 288 -5.35 4.66 5.35
C VAL A 288 -6.14 5.67 6.18
N ILE A 289 -5.99 6.97 5.89
CA ILE A 289 -6.76 8.04 6.55
C ILE A 289 -8.26 7.83 6.30
N TRP A 290 -8.66 7.56 5.06
CA TRP A 290 -10.06 7.30 4.74
C TRP A 290 -10.60 6.05 5.42
N ASP A 291 -9.81 4.97 5.49
CA ASP A 291 -10.24 3.78 6.23
C ASP A 291 -10.55 4.12 7.69
N HIS A 292 -9.71 4.92 8.35
CA HIS A 292 -9.96 5.34 9.73
C HIS A 292 -11.16 6.29 9.87
N LEU A 293 -11.25 7.33 9.03
CA LEU A 293 -12.36 8.30 9.08
C LEU A 293 -13.71 7.63 8.85
N LEU A 294 -13.77 6.63 7.98
CA LEU A 294 -15.00 5.88 7.69
C LEU A 294 -15.34 4.87 8.80
N ASP A 295 -14.32 4.25 9.43
CA ASP A 295 -14.53 3.23 10.47
C ASP A 295 -14.67 3.83 11.88
N SER A 296 -14.28 5.10 12.08
CA SER A 296 -14.34 5.80 13.37
C SER A 296 -14.71 7.28 13.20
N PRO A 297 -15.92 7.60 12.72
CA PRO A 297 -16.34 8.98 12.47
C PRO A 297 -16.20 9.87 13.73
N GLY A 298 -15.60 11.04 13.55
CA GLY A 298 -15.36 12.01 14.64
C GLY A 298 -14.15 11.71 15.53
N SER A 299 -13.43 10.61 15.28
CA SER A 299 -12.13 10.34 15.90
C SER A 299 -11.01 10.83 15.01
N TYR A 300 -10.08 11.61 15.58
CA TYR A 300 -8.93 12.17 14.87
C TYR A 300 -7.67 11.90 15.72
N PRO A 301 -7.07 10.70 15.63
CA PRO A 301 -5.98 10.28 16.52
C PRO A 301 -4.76 11.21 16.44
N TRP A 302 -4.58 11.88 15.31
CA TRP A 302 -3.53 12.87 15.08
C TRP A 302 -3.84 14.26 15.68
N ALA A 303 -5.09 14.56 16.04
CA ALA A 303 -5.45 15.84 16.65
C ALA A 303 -4.99 15.94 18.12
N GLU A 304 -4.90 14.80 18.79
CA GLU A 304 -4.49 14.72 20.20
C GLU A 304 -2.98 14.60 20.38
N THR A 305 -2.22 14.26 19.34
CA THR A 305 -0.78 14.02 19.42
C THR A 305 -0.02 15.32 19.69
N PRO A 306 0.46 15.56 20.92
CA PRO A 306 1.23 16.76 21.22
C PRO A 306 2.66 16.54 20.72
N HIS A 307 2.98 17.15 19.57
CA HIS A 307 4.32 17.54 19.07
C HIS A 307 5.53 16.87 19.73
N ARG A 308 5.73 15.58 19.46
CA ARG A 308 7.09 15.03 19.36
C ARG A 308 7.17 14.31 18.03
N LEU A 309 7.50 15.06 16.98
CA LEU A 309 8.13 14.41 15.83
C LEU A 309 9.36 13.68 16.39
N PRO A 310 9.55 12.38 16.11
CA PRO A 310 10.81 11.73 16.40
C PRO A 310 11.89 12.54 15.69
N SER A 311 12.88 13.04 16.44
CA SER A 311 14.07 13.61 15.82
C SER A 311 14.61 12.57 14.83
N PRO A 312 14.95 12.95 13.59
CA PRO A 312 15.57 12.01 12.67
C PRO A 312 16.84 11.46 13.34
N SER A 313 16.85 10.15 13.57
CA SER A 313 17.97 9.40 14.14
C SER A 313 18.99 9.07 13.08
#